data_AF-A0A1X1HP20-F1
#
_entry.id   AF-A0A1X1HP20-F1
#
_cell.length_a   1.000
_cell.length_b   1.000
_cell.length_c   1.000
_cell.angle_alpha   90.00
_cell.angle_beta   90.00
_cell.angle_gamma   90.00
#
_symmetry.space_group_name_H-M   'P 1'
#
loop_
_entity.id
_entity.type
_entity.pdbx_description
1 polymer ?
#
loop_
_entity_poly.entity_id
_entity_poly.type
_entity_poly.pdbx_seq_one_letter_code
_entity_poly.pdbx_strand_id
1 'polypeptide(L)'
;MDKMQKDINDALETGRRFNILKMFSVAPLFSFMIILGTYFPISLFRMASEAGHDPAVPLTSMVTQLTSVEKGLIPPNSFFGFLFLFCWFCYICFYIISKRNRIKTYLLTQILQLILFLIFYYSWFIAILYLIPLVVVRIVYWIGFVLSLIYLIYILVTKQRASKDYFSSEYYKKFLNVILFLWLLMYGINLFTHGLNHFLAYLLLALLPIAPILLGLFLVSFFKSNVVTLENLNAVNKNQEKYREEYGYTIEEWYGKKSKMYKEHVKKSKKR
;
A
#
# COMPACT_ATOMS: atom_id res chain seq x y z
N MET A 1 -13.38 -19.03 11.67
CA MET A 1 -12.57 -19.47 10.52
C MET A 1 -11.13 -19.13 10.84
N ASP A 2 -10.22 -20.10 10.77
CA ASP A 2 -8.78 -19.82 10.94
C ASP A 2 -8.30 -18.83 9.86
N LYS A 3 -7.31 -17.99 10.17
CA LYS A 3 -6.80 -16.96 9.24
C LYS A 3 -6.33 -17.58 7.93
N MET A 4 -5.67 -18.74 8.00
CA MET A 4 -5.21 -19.46 6.82
C MET A 4 -6.38 -19.95 5.96
N GLN A 5 -7.43 -20.49 6.56
CA GLN A 5 -8.64 -20.91 5.83
C GLN A 5 -9.36 -19.72 5.18
N LYS A 6 -9.36 -18.55 5.84
CA LYS A 6 -9.89 -17.30 5.26
C LYS A 6 -9.06 -16.86 4.05
N ASP A 7 -7.74 -16.80 4.18
CA ASP A 7 -6.84 -16.42 3.08
C ASP A 7 -6.99 -17.36 1.86
N ILE A 8 -7.20 -18.66 2.10
CA ILE A 8 -7.50 -19.65 1.05
C ILE A 8 -8.84 -19.36 0.37
N ASN A 9 -9.90 -19.14 1.15
CA ASN A 9 -11.23 -18.84 0.61
C ASN A 9 -11.21 -17.58 -0.26
N ASP A 10 -10.59 -16.51 0.23
CA ASP A 10 -10.43 -15.27 -0.52
C ASP A 10 -9.67 -15.50 -1.83
N ALA A 11 -8.60 -16.32 -1.80
CA ALA A 11 -7.84 -16.69 -2.99
C ALA A 11 -8.66 -17.50 -4.00
N LEU A 12 -9.47 -18.46 -3.55
CA LEU A 12 -10.31 -19.29 -4.41
C LEU A 12 -11.49 -18.51 -4.99
N GLU A 13 -12.14 -17.67 -4.19
CA GLU A 13 -13.25 -16.83 -4.62
C GLU A 13 -12.78 -15.79 -5.65
N THR A 14 -11.68 -15.09 -5.36
CA THR A 14 -11.03 -14.18 -6.31
C THR A 14 -10.63 -14.96 -7.58
N GLY A 15 -9.99 -16.12 -7.39
CA GLY A 15 -9.69 -17.14 -8.40
C GLY A 15 -10.84 -17.46 -9.35
N ARG A 16 -12.04 -17.66 -8.79
CA ARG A 16 -13.26 -18.01 -9.52
C ARG A 16 -13.86 -16.80 -10.23
N ARG A 17 -13.79 -15.62 -9.63
CA ARG A 17 -14.26 -14.35 -10.21
C ARG A 17 -13.31 -13.80 -11.29
N PHE A 18 -12.11 -14.34 -11.46
CA PHE A 18 -11.17 -13.97 -12.52
C PHE A 18 -11.66 -14.39 -13.93
N ASN A 19 -12.51 -13.52 -14.50
CA ASN A 19 -12.87 -13.52 -15.91
C ASN A 19 -11.89 -12.64 -16.71
N ILE A 20 -11.73 -12.93 -18.01
CA ILE A 20 -10.83 -12.22 -18.92
C ILE A 20 -11.15 -10.72 -18.93
N LEU A 21 -12.44 -10.37 -18.91
CA LEU A 21 -12.90 -8.98 -18.92
C LEU A 21 -12.43 -8.23 -17.67
N LYS A 22 -12.53 -8.83 -16.48
CA LYS A 22 -12.07 -8.22 -15.22
C LYS A 22 -10.54 -8.07 -15.15
N MET A 23 -9.78 -8.96 -15.79
CA MET A 23 -8.31 -8.82 -15.86
C MET A 23 -7.84 -7.79 -16.89
N PHE A 24 -8.61 -7.53 -17.94
CA PHE A 24 -8.29 -6.49 -18.92
C PHE A 24 -8.79 -5.11 -18.50
N SER A 25 -9.83 -5.02 -17.68
CA SER A 25 -10.43 -3.75 -17.27
C SER A 25 -10.17 -3.44 -15.80
N VAL A 26 -10.71 -4.23 -14.87
CA VAL A 26 -10.71 -3.92 -13.43
C VAL A 26 -9.30 -3.92 -12.82
N ALA A 27 -8.45 -4.90 -13.13
CA ALA A 27 -7.12 -4.97 -12.52
C ALA A 27 -6.14 -3.88 -13.03
N PRO A 28 -6.09 -3.56 -14.34
CA PRO A 28 -5.36 -2.40 -14.84
C PRO A 28 -5.92 -1.08 -14.33
N LEU A 29 -7.26 -0.94 -14.20
CA LEU A 29 -7.87 0.25 -13.60
C LEU A 29 -7.46 0.43 -12.14
N PHE A 30 -7.39 -0.64 -11.35
CA PHE A 30 -6.92 -0.57 -9.97
C PHE A 30 -5.46 -0.10 -9.89
N SER A 31 -4.58 -0.69 -10.70
CA SER A 31 -3.18 -0.24 -10.78
C SER A 31 -3.06 1.18 -11.33
N PHE A 32 -3.91 1.58 -12.28
CA PHE A 32 -3.99 2.95 -12.76
C PHE A 32 -4.40 3.92 -11.64
N MET A 33 -5.41 3.58 -10.84
CA MET A 33 -5.82 4.39 -9.68
C MET A 33 -4.71 4.52 -8.64
N ILE A 34 -3.97 3.45 -8.35
CA ILE A 34 -2.80 3.54 -7.47
C ILE A 34 -1.75 4.46 -8.08
N ILE A 35 -1.45 4.32 -9.37
CA ILE A 35 -0.46 5.16 -10.06
C ILE A 35 -0.90 6.63 -10.09
N LEU A 36 -2.17 6.91 -10.35
CA LEU A 36 -2.72 8.26 -10.21
C LEU A 36 -2.56 8.77 -8.77
N GLY A 37 -2.89 7.94 -7.78
CA GLY A 37 -2.68 8.23 -6.37
C GLY A 37 -1.22 8.37 -5.95
N THR A 38 -0.26 7.93 -6.78
CA THR A 38 1.19 8.18 -6.60
C THR A 38 1.62 9.49 -7.25
N TYR A 39 1.14 9.75 -8.48
CA TYR A 39 1.56 10.88 -9.29
C TYR A 39 0.92 12.20 -8.82
N PHE A 40 -0.40 12.20 -8.62
CA PHE A 40 -1.15 13.43 -8.36
C PHE A 40 -0.73 14.16 -7.09
N PRO A 41 -0.52 13.50 -5.94
CA PRO A 41 -0.14 14.21 -4.72
C PRO A 41 1.15 15.02 -4.86
N ILE A 42 2.17 14.47 -5.52
CA ILE A 42 3.43 15.18 -5.79
C ILE A 42 3.16 16.41 -6.65
N SER A 43 2.42 16.23 -7.75
CA SER A 43 2.10 17.34 -8.65
C SER A 43 1.27 18.44 -7.97
N LEU A 44 0.28 18.05 -7.17
CA LEU A 44 -0.66 18.95 -6.51
C LEU A 44 0.03 19.75 -5.41
N PHE A 45 0.82 19.11 -4.55
CA PHE A 45 1.54 19.82 -3.50
C PHE A 45 2.72 20.63 -4.02
N ARG A 46 3.34 20.22 -5.14
CA ARG A 46 4.29 21.07 -5.87
C ARG A 46 3.62 22.34 -6.38
N MET A 47 2.48 22.22 -7.06
CA MET A 47 1.75 23.40 -7.56
C MET A 47 1.28 24.29 -6.42
N ALA A 48 0.79 23.72 -5.31
CA ALA A 48 0.39 24.49 -4.13
C ALA A 48 1.57 25.23 -3.49
N SER A 49 2.74 24.59 -3.43
CA SER A 49 3.99 25.20 -2.97
C SER A 49 4.41 26.36 -3.88
N GLU A 50 4.39 26.17 -5.20
CA GLU A 50 4.77 27.17 -6.20
C GLU A 50 3.78 28.35 -6.25
N ALA A 51 2.48 28.11 -6.09
CA ALA A 51 1.45 29.14 -6.10
C ALA A 51 1.47 30.06 -4.87
N GLY A 52 2.06 29.60 -3.76
CA GLY A 52 2.31 30.43 -2.58
C GLY A 52 3.49 31.40 -2.73
N HIS A 53 4.14 31.44 -3.90
CA HIS A 53 5.26 32.34 -4.18
C HIS A 53 4.78 33.75 -4.53
N ASP A 54 4.74 34.63 -3.53
CA ASP A 54 4.70 36.07 -3.78
C ASP A 54 6.14 36.64 -3.67
N PRO A 55 6.76 37.07 -4.80
CA PRO A 55 8.10 37.65 -4.80
C PRO A 55 8.19 39.01 -4.08
N ALA A 56 7.07 39.64 -3.72
CA ALA A 56 7.05 40.96 -3.07
C ALA A 56 7.12 40.92 -1.53
N VAL A 57 6.91 39.75 -0.88
CA VAL A 57 6.84 39.65 0.59
C VAL A 57 7.85 38.61 1.12
N PRO A 58 9.06 39.03 1.56
CA PRO A 58 10.18 38.12 1.81
C PRO A 58 10.05 37.24 3.07
N LEU A 59 9.10 37.54 3.97
CA LEU A 59 8.92 36.79 5.22
C LEU A 59 7.81 35.73 5.15
N THR A 60 6.87 35.86 4.21
CA THR A 60 5.86 34.84 3.89
C THR A 60 6.28 33.94 2.72
N SER A 61 7.35 34.30 2.00
CA SER A 61 7.90 33.59 0.85
C SER A 61 8.81 32.41 1.19
N MET A 62 8.56 31.66 2.28
CA MET A 62 9.17 30.33 2.45
C MET A 62 8.48 29.33 1.52
N VAL A 63 8.62 29.58 0.22
CA VAL A 63 8.25 28.63 -0.81
C VAL A 63 9.13 27.42 -0.64
N THR A 64 8.47 26.33 -0.32
CA THR A 64 8.98 24.98 -0.06
C THR A 64 9.57 24.35 -1.31
N GLN A 65 10.64 24.95 -1.84
CA GLN A 65 11.41 24.28 -2.86
C GLN A 65 12.22 23.18 -2.20
N LEU A 66 11.93 21.93 -2.58
CA LEU A 66 12.83 20.82 -2.29
C LEU A 66 14.23 21.16 -2.84
N THR A 67 15.24 20.71 -2.11
CA THR A 67 16.64 20.84 -2.51
C THR A 67 16.88 20.13 -3.85
N SER A 68 17.97 20.48 -4.54
CA SER A 68 18.37 19.80 -5.79
C SER A 68 18.50 18.29 -5.62
N VAL A 69 19.02 17.85 -4.46
CA VAL A 69 19.14 16.44 -4.07
C VAL A 69 17.75 15.80 -3.99
N GLU A 70 16.83 16.41 -3.24
CA GLU A 70 15.47 15.89 -3.09
C GLU A 70 14.70 15.86 -4.43
N LYS A 71 14.87 16.87 -5.29
CA LYS A 71 14.29 16.89 -6.65
C LYS A 71 14.82 15.75 -7.52
N GLY A 72 16.11 15.41 -7.39
CA GLY A 72 16.72 14.28 -8.09
C GLY A 72 16.22 12.91 -7.64
N LEU A 73 15.60 12.81 -6.46
CA LEU A 73 15.03 11.57 -5.93
C LEU A 73 13.57 11.34 -6.39
N ILE A 74 12.94 12.30 -7.07
CA ILE A 74 11.58 12.15 -7.60
C ILE A 74 11.62 11.35 -8.91
N PRO A 75 10.84 10.26 -9.06
CA PRO A 75 10.78 9.52 -10.31
C PRO A 75 10.30 10.42 -11.45
N PRO A 76 10.89 10.33 -12.66
CA PRO A 76 10.42 11.11 -13.81
C PRO A 76 8.99 10.71 -14.19
N ASN A 77 8.19 11.63 -14.73
CA ASN A 77 6.79 11.36 -15.08
C ASN A 77 6.61 10.13 -16.01
N SER A 78 7.58 9.91 -16.90
CA SER A 78 7.60 8.75 -17.80
C SER A 78 7.67 7.41 -17.05
N PHE A 79 8.30 7.36 -15.88
CA PHE A 79 8.37 6.15 -15.05
C PHE A 79 6.98 5.61 -14.71
N PHE A 80 6.04 6.49 -14.34
CA PHE A 80 4.68 6.07 -13.98
C PHE A 80 3.91 5.50 -15.18
N GLY A 81 4.16 6.03 -16.39
CA GLY A 81 3.62 5.48 -17.63
C GLY A 81 4.16 4.07 -17.92
N PHE A 82 5.47 3.87 -17.80
CA PHE A 82 6.08 2.55 -17.96
C PHE A 82 5.65 1.56 -16.87
N LEU A 83 5.51 2.02 -15.63
CA LEU A 83 5.01 1.20 -14.51
C LEU A 83 3.58 0.72 -14.77
N PHE A 84 2.72 1.57 -15.33
CA PHE A 84 1.37 1.18 -15.73
C PHE A 84 1.38 0.06 -16.77
N LEU A 85 2.16 0.23 -17.85
CA LEU A 85 2.29 -0.78 -18.89
C LEU A 85 2.85 -2.10 -18.35
N PHE A 86 3.84 -2.02 -17.46
CA PHE A 86 4.41 -3.18 -16.78
C PHE A 86 3.36 -3.93 -15.94
N CYS A 87 2.58 -3.22 -15.12
CA CYS A 87 1.51 -3.83 -14.32
C CYS A 87 0.47 -4.51 -15.22
N TRP A 88 0.10 -3.86 -16.32
CA TRP A 88 -0.85 -4.42 -17.27
C TRP A 88 -0.33 -5.73 -17.87
N PHE A 89 0.94 -5.77 -18.28
CA PHE A 89 1.59 -6.99 -18.75
C PHE A 89 1.61 -8.08 -17.67
N CYS A 90 1.94 -7.73 -16.41
CA CYS A 90 1.90 -8.68 -15.29
C CYS A 90 0.51 -9.30 -15.10
N TYR A 91 -0.57 -8.52 -15.20
CA TYR A 91 -1.93 -9.06 -15.07
C TYR A 91 -2.29 -10.02 -16.20
N ILE A 92 -1.82 -9.79 -17.43
CA ILE A 92 -2.00 -10.74 -18.54
C ILE A 92 -1.30 -12.07 -18.20
N CYS A 93 -0.08 -12.03 -17.67
CA CYS A 93 0.61 -13.23 -17.20
C CYS A 93 -0.15 -13.93 -16.05
N PHE A 94 -0.66 -13.17 -15.09
CA PHE A 94 -1.44 -13.70 -13.97
C PHE A 94 -2.74 -14.36 -14.42
N TYR A 95 -3.37 -13.86 -15.49
CA TYR A 95 -4.53 -14.50 -16.14
C TYR A 95 -4.21 -15.92 -16.58
N ILE A 96 -3.11 -16.09 -17.31
CA ILE A 96 -2.69 -17.39 -17.84
C ILE A 96 -2.40 -18.35 -16.69
N ILE A 97 -1.74 -17.88 -15.64
CA ILE A 97 -1.43 -18.68 -14.44
C ILE A 97 -2.72 -19.07 -13.69
N SER A 98 -3.72 -18.18 -13.64
CA SER A 98 -4.96 -18.38 -12.86
C SER A 98 -5.76 -19.62 -13.31
N LYS A 99 -5.65 -19.98 -14.59
CA LYS A 99 -6.31 -21.17 -15.16
C LYS A 99 -5.66 -22.48 -14.72
N ARG A 100 -4.43 -22.42 -14.20
CA ARG A 100 -3.65 -23.57 -13.74
C ARG A 100 -3.58 -23.63 -12.21
N ASN A 101 -3.36 -22.49 -11.56
CA ASN A 101 -3.17 -22.41 -10.11
C ASN A 101 -3.70 -21.08 -9.56
N ARG A 102 -4.88 -21.13 -8.93
CA ARG A 102 -5.58 -19.96 -8.38
C ARG A 102 -4.84 -19.34 -7.18
N ILE A 103 -4.34 -20.18 -6.27
CA ILE A 103 -3.59 -19.74 -5.09
C ILE A 103 -2.31 -19.00 -5.50
N LYS A 104 -1.56 -19.54 -6.47
CA LYS A 104 -0.35 -18.88 -7.00
C LYS A 104 -0.66 -17.52 -7.63
N THR A 105 -1.75 -17.41 -8.40
CA THR A 105 -2.15 -16.12 -8.99
C THR A 105 -2.50 -15.10 -7.91
N TYR A 106 -3.24 -15.50 -6.88
CA TYR A 106 -3.59 -14.59 -5.79
C TYR A 106 -2.32 -14.12 -5.04
N LEU A 107 -1.41 -15.04 -4.72
CA LEU A 107 -0.11 -14.71 -4.13
C LEU A 107 0.69 -13.70 -4.98
N LEU A 108 0.80 -13.91 -6.29
CA LEU A 108 1.52 -13.00 -7.18
C LEU A 108 0.84 -11.62 -7.28
N THR A 109 -0.49 -11.59 -7.24
CA THR A 109 -1.26 -10.34 -7.23
C THR A 109 -1.01 -9.54 -5.95
N GLN A 110 -0.99 -10.21 -4.79
CA GLN A 110 -0.67 -9.58 -3.50
C GLN A 110 0.77 -9.05 -3.46
N ILE A 111 1.74 -9.78 -4.02
CA ILE A 111 3.12 -9.31 -4.14
C ILE A 111 3.18 -8.05 -5.01
N LEU A 112 2.54 -8.05 -6.19
CA LEU A 112 2.51 -6.88 -7.07
C LEU A 112 1.86 -5.68 -6.38
N GLN A 113 0.75 -5.90 -5.67
CA GLN A 113 0.07 -4.85 -4.91
C GLN A 113 0.98 -4.26 -3.83
N LEU A 114 1.73 -5.06 -3.09
CA LEU A 114 2.68 -4.56 -2.08
C LEU A 114 3.81 -3.72 -2.68
N ILE A 115 4.35 -4.13 -3.84
CA ILE A 115 5.35 -3.33 -4.56
C ILE A 115 4.77 -1.97 -4.96
N LEU A 116 3.55 -1.96 -5.50
CA LEU A 116 2.86 -0.72 -5.86
C LEU A 116 2.56 0.17 -4.64
N PHE A 117 2.20 -0.43 -3.50
CA PHE A 117 2.01 0.30 -2.25
C PHE A 117 3.30 0.91 -1.71
N LEU A 118 4.47 0.29 -1.94
CA LEU A 118 5.76 0.88 -1.58
C LEU A 118 6.06 2.13 -2.41
N ILE A 119 5.77 2.10 -3.71
CA ILE A 119 5.89 3.26 -4.60
C ILE A 119 4.92 4.36 -4.17
N PHE A 120 3.67 3.98 -3.86
CA PHE A 120 2.66 4.90 -3.33
C PHE A 120 3.10 5.57 -2.03
N TYR A 121 3.66 4.81 -1.09
CA TYR A 121 4.23 5.36 0.13
C TYR A 121 5.27 6.43 -0.17
N TYR A 122 6.27 6.07 -0.98
CA TYR A 122 7.35 6.97 -1.30
C TYR A 122 6.85 8.27 -1.93
N SER A 123 5.90 8.16 -2.85
CA SER A 123 5.30 9.33 -3.49
C SER A 123 4.55 10.23 -2.50
N TRP A 124 3.77 9.67 -1.58
CA TRP A 124 3.08 10.46 -0.55
C TRP A 124 4.05 11.09 0.44
N PHE A 125 5.12 10.38 0.82
CA PHE A 125 6.18 10.94 1.65
C PHE A 125 6.80 12.17 0.98
N ILE A 126 7.22 12.06 -0.29
CA ILE A 126 7.75 13.19 -1.08
C ILE A 126 6.72 14.32 -1.22
N ALA A 127 5.47 13.99 -1.49
CA ALA A 127 4.41 14.99 -1.60
C ALA A 127 4.32 15.82 -0.32
N ILE A 128 4.24 15.18 0.85
CA ILE A 128 4.12 15.89 2.13
C ILE A 128 5.35 16.77 2.42
N LEU A 129 6.54 16.41 1.93
CA LEU A 129 7.73 17.27 2.08
C LEU A 129 7.58 18.64 1.41
N TYR A 130 6.80 18.76 0.33
CA TYR A 130 6.46 20.06 -0.26
C TYR A 130 5.67 20.97 0.68
N LEU A 131 5.09 20.44 1.75
CA LEU A 131 4.35 21.23 2.72
C LEU A 131 5.24 21.71 3.88
N ILE A 132 6.46 21.19 4.02
CA ILE A 132 7.33 21.44 5.18
C ILE A 132 8.43 22.44 4.83
N PRO A 133 8.36 23.70 5.30
CA PRO A 133 9.31 24.76 4.93
C PRO A 133 10.72 24.53 5.47
N LEU A 134 10.83 24.05 6.71
CA LEU A 134 12.11 23.92 7.41
C LEU A 134 12.89 22.69 6.94
N VAL A 135 14.09 22.93 6.39
CA VAL A 135 15.02 21.86 5.94
C VAL A 135 15.35 20.88 7.06
N VAL A 136 15.64 21.40 8.27
CA VAL A 136 15.98 20.57 9.44
C VAL A 136 14.86 19.58 9.76
N VAL A 137 13.60 20.02 9.67
CA VAL A 137 12.43 19.18 9.92
C VAL A 137 12.30 18.12 8.81
N ARG A 138 12.54 18.49 7.54
CA ARG A 138 12.57 17.51 6.43
C ARG A 138 13.64 16.43 6.64
N ILE A 139 14.82 16.78 7.13
CA ILE A 139 15.88 15.81 7.46
C ILE A 139 15.40 14.81 8.52
N VAL A 140 14.74 15.28 9.58
CA VAL A 140 14.16 14.40 10.61
C VAL A 140 13.13 13.44 9.99
N TYR A 141 12.28 13.91 9.09
CA TYR A 141 11.32 13.05 8.40
C TYR A 141 11.99 12.05 7.45
N TRP A 142 13.07 12.42 6.76
CA TRP A 142 13.87 11.48 5.96
C TRP A 142 14.47 10.36 6.83
N ILE A 143 15.00 10.70 8.02
CA ILE A 143 15.50 9.70 8.96
C ILE A 143 14.36 8.76 9.37
N GLY A 144 13.19 9.30 9.74
CA GLY A 144 12.01 8.51 10.09
C GLY A 144 11.54 7.60 8.96
N PHE A 145 11.55 8.10 7.72
CA PHE A 145 11.22 7.34 6.52
C PHE A 145 12.21 6.18 6.32
N VAL A 146 13.51 6.42 6.38
CA VAL A 146 14.53 5.36 6.25
C VAL A 146 14.40 4.31 7.35
N LEU A 147 14.18 4.72 8.61
CA LEU A 147 13.91 3.80 9.72
C LEU A 147 12.67 2.94 9.46
N SER A 148 11.61 3.52 8.89
CA SER A 148 10.40 2.76 8.54
C SER A 148 10.70 1.70 7.47
N LEU A 149 11.53 1.99 6.47
CA LEU A 149 11.94 1.03 5.44
C LEU A 149 12.80 -0.09 6.02
N ILE A 150 13.76 0.24 6.88
CA ILE A 150 14.58 -0.75 7.60
C ILE A 150 13.67 -1.67 8.42
N TYR A 151 12.67 -1.11 9.10
CA TYR A 151 11.71 -1.89 9.87
C TYR A 151 10.83 -2.80 8.98
N LEU A 152 10.42 -2.34 7.79
CA LEU A 152 9.73 -3.19 6.82
C LEU A 152 10.59 -4.38 6.38
N ILE A 153 11.87 -4.15 6.08
CA ILE A 153 12.82 -5.22 5.73
C ILE A 153 12.98 -6.18 6.91
N TYR A 154 13.12 -5.66 8.12
CA TYR A 154 13.21 -6.47 9.33
C TYR A 154 12.00 -7.39 9.50
N ILE A 155 10.77 -6.89 9.32
CA ILE A 155 9.54 -7.71 9.37
C ILE A 155 9.57 -8.81 8.31
N LEU A 156 9.98 -8.48 7.08
CA LEU A 156 10.06 -9.44 5.97
C LEU A 156 11.09 -10.56 6.24
N VAL A 157 12.25 -10.23 6.84
CA VAL A 157 13.33 -11.18 7.09
C VAL A 157 13.07 -12.04 8.31
N THR A 158 12.67 -11.43 9.43
CA THR A 158 12.55 -12.14 10.71
C THR A 158 11.30 -13.03 10.78
N LYS A 159 10.44 -12.98 9.76
CA LYS A 159 9.13 -13.66 9.73
C LYS A 159 8.42 -13.51 11.06
N GLN A 160 8.57 -12.32 11.67
CA GLN A 160 8.17 -12.12 13.05
C GLN A 160 6.65 -12.31 13.03
N ARG A 161 6.23 -13.48 13.53
CA ARG A 161 4.82 -13.79 13.73
C ARG A 161 4.23 -12.58 14.44
N ALA A 162 2.99 -12.27 14.12
CA ALA A 162 2.23 -11.17 14.69
C ALA A 162 2.05 -11.22 16.24
N SER A 163 2.97 -11.84 17.01
CA SER A 163 2.92 -11.99 18.46
C SER A 163 3.61 -10.85 19.22
N LYS A 164 4.61 -10.15 18.65
CA LYS A 164 5.11 -8.89 19.24
C LYS A 164 4.60 -7.71 18.43
N ASP A 165 3.36 -7.37 18.69
CA ASP A 165 2.81 -6.08 18.32
C ASP A 165 3.46 -4.99 19.20
N TYR A 166 4.58 -4.44 18.74
CA TYR A 166 5.08 -3.17 19.32
C TYR A 166 4.00 -2.06 19.22
N PHE A 167 3.08 -2.19 18.25
CA PHE A 167 1.94 -1.31 17.98
C PHE A 167 0.60 -1.69 18.66
N SER A 168 0.48 -2.84 19.32
CA SER A 168 -0.71 -3.16 20.15
C SER A 168 -0.51 -2.74 21.61
N SER A 169 0.71 -2.29 21.93
CA SER A 169 1.02 -1.80 23.26
C SER A 169 0.10 -0.64 23.62
N GLU A 170 -0.36 -0.64 24.87
CA GLU A 170 -1.14 0.45 25.45
C GLU A 170 -0.41 1.81 25.27
N TYR A 171 0.92 1.77 25.23
CA TYR A 171 1.81 2.89 24.90
C TYR A 171 1.55 3.48 23.52
N TYR A 172 1.35 2.67 22.48
CA TYR A 172 1.07 3.17 21.13
C TYR A 172 -0.27 3.92 21.07
N LYS A 173 -1.31 3.37 21.70
CA LYS A 173 -2.61 4.05 21.78
C LYS A 173 -2.49 5.38 22.54
N LYS A 174 -1.77 5.40 23.66
CA LYS A 174 -1.47 6.63 24.41
C LYS A 174 -0.70 7.64 23.56
N PHE A 175 0.31 7.19 22.80
CA PHE A 175 1.11 8.03 21.92
C PHE A 175 0.29 8.64 20.77
N LEU A 176 -0.52 7.84 20.07
CA LEU A 176 -1.45 8.33 19.06
C LEU A 176 -2.45 9.34 19.64
N ASN A 177 -3.01 9.05 20.81
CA ASN A 177 -3.94 9.95 21.47
C ASN A 177 -3.28 11.28 21.84
N VAL A 178 -2.03 11.27 22.30
CA VAL A 178 -1.26 12.50 22.58
C VAL A 178 -1.02 13.29 21.30
N ILE A 179 -0.61 12.63 20.20
CA ILE A 179 -0.42 13.29 18.91
C ILE A 179 -1.73 13.90 18.39
N LEU A 180 -2.83 13.15 18.44
CA LEU A 180 -4.16 13.62 18.02
C LEU A 180 -4.69 14.74 18.92
N PHE A 181 -4.38 14.69 20.22
CA PHE A 181 -4.74 15.76 21.14
C PHE A 181 -3.96 17.04 20.85
N LEU A 182 -2.65 16.96 20.66
CA LEU A 182 -1.80 18.10 20.28
C LEU A 182 -2.23 18.69 18.93
N TRP A 183 -2.60 17.82 17.98
CA TRP A 183 -3.19 18.24 16.70
C TRP A 183 -4.49 19.04 16.89
N LEU A 184 -5.43 18.50 17.65
CA LEU A 184 -6.75 19.10 17.87
C LEU A 184 -6.63 20.42 18.65
N LEU A 185 -5.69 20.50 19.58
CA LEU A 185 -5.36 21.73 20.31
C LEU A 185 -4.79 22.78 19.35
N MET A 186 -3.81 22.44 18.52
CA MET A 186 -3.23 23.35 17.52
C MET A 186 -4.30 23.84 16.53
N TYR A 187 -5.15 22.93 16.06
CA TYR A 187 -6.27 23.25 15.18
C TYR A 187 -7.27 24.18 15.85
N GLY A 188 -7.65 23.89 17.10
CA GLY A 188 -8.54 24.72 17.91
C GLY A 188 -7.99 26.13 18.08
N ILE A 189 -6.72 26.29 18.46
CA ILE A 189 -6.08 27.60 18.59
C ILE A 189 -6.15 28.39 17.27
N ASN A 190 -5.83 27.75 16.14
CA ASN A 190 -5.87 28.40 14.83
C ASN A 190 -7.30 28.85 14.44
N LEU A 191 -8.32 28.03 14.74
CA LEU A 191 -9.73 28.40 14.51
C LEU A 191 -10.20 29.53 15.44
N PHE A 192 -9.81 29.52 16.71
CA PHE A 192 -10.17 30.57 17.66
C PHE A 192 -9.51 31.91 17.32
N THR A 193 -8.30 31.89 16.78
CA THR A 193 -7.53 33.09 16.44
C THR A 193 -7.92 33.71 15.10
N HIS A 194 -8.26 32.88 14.10
CA HIS A 194 -8.50 33.33 12.73
C HIS A 194 -9.95 33.16 12.24
N GLY A 195 -10.83 32.60 13.07
CA GLY A 195 -12.25 32.39 12.77
C GLY A 195 -12.52 31.26 11.76
N LEU A 196 -13.79 31.09 11.37
CA LEU A 196 -14.24 30.00 10.49
C LEU A 196 -14.02 30.24 9.00
N ASN A 197 -13.61 31.46 8.60
CA ASN A 197 -13.51 31.87 7.19
C ASN A 197 -12.49 31.05 6.38
N HIS A 198 -11.56 30.37 7.06
CA HIS A 198 -10.58 29.46 6.44
C HIS A 198 -10.49 28.11 7.18
N PHE A 199 -11.64 27.58 7.64
CA PHE A 199 -11.73 26.31 8.39
C PHE A 199 -10.91 25.17 7.77
N LEU A 200 -11.11 24.90 6.46
CA LEU A 200 -10.43 23.81 5.77
C LEU A 200 -8.90 24.01 5.70
N ALA A 201 -8.45 25.25 5.50
CA ALA A 201 -7.03 25.55 5.36
C ALA A 201 -6.29 25.33 6.69
N TYR A 202 -6.87 25.78 7.80
CA TYR A 202 -6.28 25.55 9.13
C TYR A 202 -6.33 24.08 9.54
N LEU A 203 -7.34 23.32 9.10
CA LEU A 203 -7.43 21.88 9.34
C LEU A 203 -6.28 21.14 8.63
N LEU A 204 -6.07 21.46 7.35
CA LEU A 204 -4.99 20.88 6.55
C LEU A 204 -3.62 21.29 7.10
N LEU A 205 -3.44 22.56 7.49
CA LEU A 205 -2.20 23.07 8.07
C LEU A 205 -1.85 22.38 9.39
N ALA A 206 -2.84 22.15 10.24
CA ALA A 206 -2.62 21.43 11.49
C ALA A 206 -2.21 19.97 11.24
N LEU A 207 -2.73 19.33 10.18
CA LEU A 207 -2.47 17.92 9.85
C LEU A 207 -1.04 17.67 9.34
N LEU A 208 -0.44 18.70 8.76
CA LEU A 208 0.86 18.72 8.10
C LEU A 208 2.03 18.13 8.94
N PRO A 209 2.26 18.53 10.20
CA PRO A 209 3.33 17.96 11.04
C PRO A 209 3.11 16.49 11.41
N ILE A 210 1.86 16.01 11.36
CA ILE A 210 1.47 14.68 11.84
C ILE A 210 1.27 13.70 10.69
N ALA A 211 1.01 14.21 9.48
CA ALA A 211 0.80 13.42 8.27
C ALA A 211 1.93 12.40 8.00
N PRO A 212 3.24 12.75 8.06
CA PRO A 212 4.30 11.78 7.84
C PRO A 212 4.31 10.64 8.88
N ILE A 213 3.97 10.95 10.13
CA ILE A 213 3.92 9.97 11.21
C ILE A 213 2.75 9.01 10.98
N LEU A 214 1.55 9.54 10.72
CA LEU A 214 0.37 8.72 10.41
C LEU A 214 0.58 7.86 9.18
N LEU A 215 1.20 8.41 8.13
CA LEU A 215 1.55 7.69 6.90
C LEU A 215 2.46 6.50 7.21
N GLY A 216 3.56 6.71 7.94
CA GLY A 216 4.51 5.65 8.32
C GLY A 216 3.85 4.55 9.16
N LEU A 217 3.03 4.94 10.14
CA LEU A 217 2.30 4.00 11.02
C LEU A 217 1.29 3.15 10.26
N PHE A 218 0.50 3.79 9.39
CA PHE A 218 -0.46 3.12 8.54
C PHE A 218 0.24 2.06 7.68
N LEU A 219 1.37 2.40 7.08
CA LEU A 219 2.08 1.51 6.18
C LEU A 219 2.74 0.34 6.87
N VAL A 220 3.40 0.57 8.00
CA VAL A 220 3.97 -0.53 8.78
C VAL A 220 2.89 -1.54 9.17
N SER A 221 1.72 -1.05 9.60
CA SER A 221 0.56 -1.89 9.93
C SER A 221 0.03 -2.64 8.71
N PHE A 222 -0.13 -1.93 7.59
CA PHE A 222 -0.61 -2.50 6.33
C PHE A 222 0.34 -3.60 5.81
N PHE A 223 1.64 -3.33 5.72
CA PHE A 223 2.63 -4.30 5.28
C PHE A 223 2.67 -5.52 6.18
N LYS A 224 2.69 -5.34 7.51
CA LYS A 224 2.66 -6.46 8.46
C LYS A 224 1.47 -7.40 8.23
N SER A 225 0.27 -6.84 8.04
CA SER A 225 -0.93 -7.64 7.78
C SER A 225 -0.81 -8.46 6.49
N ASN A 226 -0.32 -7.84 5.43
CA ASN A 226 -0.18 -8.48 4.11
C ASN A 226 0.95 -9.50 4.07
N VAL A 227 2.06 -9.30 4.79
CA VAL A 227 3.17 -10.27 4.88
C VAL A 227 2.69 -11.60 5.47
N VAL A 228 1.85 -11.56 6.52
CA VAL A 228 1.27 -12.79 7.09
C VAL A 228 0.41 -13.52 6.06
N THR A 229 -0.41 -12.79 5.29
CA THR A 229 -1.21 -13.38 4.21
C THR A 229 -0.32 -13.98 3.12
N LEU A 230 0.78 -13.31 2.74
CA LEU A 230 1.74 -13.85 1.78
C LEU A 230 2.40 -15.14 2.27
N GLU A 231 2.79 -15.20 3.55
CA GLU A 231 3.38 -16.41 4.14
C GLU A 231 2.41 -17.58 4.14
N ASN A 232 1.17 -17.35 4.57
CA ASN A 232 0.10 -18.34 4.55
C ASN A 232 -0.11 -18.88 3.12
N LEU A 233 -0.28 -17.98 2.15
CA LEU A 233 -0.48 -18.36 0.75
C LEU A 233 0.74 -19.10 0.17
N ASN A 234 1.96 -18.74 0.58
CA ASN A 234 3.18 -19.40 0.13
C ASN A 234 3.28 -20.83 0.70
N ALA A 235 2.95 -21.01 1.98
CA ALA A 235 2.88 -22.32 2.61
C ALA A 235 1.82 -23.20 1.93
N VAL A 236 0.63 -22.65 1.68
CA VAL A 236 -0.45 -23.34 0.96
C VAL A 236 -0.02 -23.70 -0.46
N ASN A 237 0.61 -22.78 -1.18
CA ASN A 237 1.05 -23.01 -2.55
C ASN A 237 2.13 -24.10 -2.66
N LYS A 238 2.95 -24.32 -1.62
CA LYS A 238 3.94 -25.41 -1.58
C LYS A 238 3.30 -26.77 -1.29
N ASN A 239 2.25 -26.82 -0.47
CA ASN A 239 1.61 -28.06 0.01
C ASN A 239 0.12 -28.13 -0.36
N GLN A 240 -0.22 -27.93 -1.63
CA GLN A 240 -1.60 -27.71 -2.05
C GLN A 240 -2.57 -28.86 -1.70
N GLU A 241 -2.18 -30.12 -1.95
CA GLU A 241 -3.07 -31.26 -1.68
C GLU A 241 -3.34 -31.45 -0.19
N LYS A 242 -2.32 -31.26 0.67
CA LYS A 242 -2.47 -31.32 2.12
C LYS A 242 -3.56 -30.36 2.60
N TYR A 243 -3.47 -29.09 2.22
CA TYR A 243 -4.43 -28.08 2.66
C TYR A 243 -5.78 -28.20 1.99
N ARG A 244 -5.84 -28.71 0.75
CA ARG A 244 -7.11 -29.03 0.10
C ARG A 244 -7.88 -30.08 0.91
N GLU A 245 -7.22 -31.14 1.35
CA GLU A 245 -7.83 -32.23 2.12
C GLU A 245 -8.14 -31.81 3.56
N GLU A 246 -7.20 -31.14 4.23
CA GLU A 246 -7.36 -30.67 5.61
C GLU A 246 -8.59 -29.77 5.79
N TYR A 247 -8.88 -28.93 4.80
CA TYR A 247 -10.03 -28.03 4.81
C TYR A 247 -11.24 -28.54 4.01
N GLY A 248 -11.19 -29.78 3.49
CA GLY A 248 -12.34 -30.44 2.85
C GLY A 248 -12.76 -29.88 1.48
N TYR A 249 -11.87 -29.23 0.73
CA TYR A 249 -12.21 -28.68 -0.59
C TYR A 249 -12.19 -29.76 -1.68
N THR A 250 -13.14 -29.68 -2.61
CA THR A 250 -13.15 -30.54 -3.80
C THR A 250 -12.03 -30.16 -4.77
N ILE A 251 -11.57 -31.11 -5.59
CA ILE A 251 -10.57 -30.86 -6.65
C ILE A 251 -11.09 -29.79 -7.64
N GLU A 252 -12.41 -29.75 -7.88
CA GLU A 252 -13.02 -28.75 -8.74
C GLU A 252 -12.97 -27.35 -8.13
N GLU A 253 -13.30 -27.19 -6.86
CA GLU A 253 -13.26 -25.90 -6.17
C GLU A 253 -11.83 -25.36 -6.09
N TRP A 254 -10.88 -26.25 -5.76
CA TRP A 254 -9.48 -25.88 -5.55
C TRP A 254 -8.76 -25.51 -6.86
N TYR A 255 -8.79 -26.41 -7.84
CA TYR A 255 -8.03 -26.24 -9.08
C TYR A 255 -8.88 -25.64 -10.22
N GLY A 256 -10.19 -25.82 -10.19
CA GLY A 256 -11.10 -25.43 -11.28
C GLY A 256 -11.19 -26.46 -12.39
N LYS A 257 -12.33 -26.46 -13.10
CA LYS A 257 -12.64 -27.39 -14.22
C LYS A 257 -11.61 -27.41 -15.36
N LYS A 258 -10.89 -26.30 -15.57
CA LYS A 258 -9.91 -26.16 -16.67
C LYS A 258 -8.52 -26.67 -16.30
N SER A 259 -8.25 -26.99 -15.04
CA SER A 259 -6.94 -27.40 -14.55
C SER A 259 -6.53 -28.81 -15.02
N LYS A 260 -5.21 -29.07 -15.03
CA LYS A 260 -4.65 -30.39 -15.33
C LYS A 260 -5.09 -31.43 -14.28
N MET A 261 -5.02 -31.07 -13.00
CA MET A 261 -5.40 -31.94 -11.88
C MET A 261 -6.86 -32.40 -11.95
N TYR A 262 -7.79 -31.48 -12.24
CA TYR A 262 -9.20 -31.84 -12.43
C TYR A 262 -9.40 -32.77 -13.62
N LYS A 263 -8.77 -32.47 -14.77
CA LYS A 263 -8.88 -33.31 -15.98
C LYS A 263 -8.34 -34.72 -15.74
N GLU A 264 -7.26 -34.87 -14.97
CA GLU A 264 -6.71 -36.17 -14.60
C GLU A 264 -7.61 -36.92 -13.61
N HIS A 265 -8.17 -36.23 -12.62
CA HIS A 265 -9.13 -36.81 -11.69
C HIS A 265 -10.37 -37.35 -12.41
N VAL A 266 -10.96 -36.57 -13.31
CA VAL A 266 -12.11 -36.99 -14.12
C VAL A 266 -11.76 -38.20 -15.00
N LYS A 267 -10.58 -38.19 -15.66
CA LYS A 267 -10.12 -39.33 -16.47
C LYS A 267 -9.96 -40.61 -15.64
N LYS A 268 -9.43 -40.51 -14.40
CA LYS A 268 -9.30 -41.65 -13.48
C LYS A 268 -10.66 -42.16 -13.01
N SER A 269 -11.60 -41.25 -12.70
CA SER A 269 -12.96 -41.61 -12.26
C SER A 269 -13.77 -42.33 -13.33
N LYS A 270 -13.58 -41.99 -14.62
CA LYS A 270 -14.27 -42.65 -15.75
C LYS A 270 -13.68 -44.01 -16.14
N LYS A 271 -12.51 -44.37 -15.59
CA LYS A 271 -11.84 -45.65 -15.84
C LYS A 271 -12.11 -46.70 -14.75
N ARG A 272 -12.75 -46.30 -13.65
CA ARG A 272 -13.31 -47.20 -12.63
C ARG A 272 -14.78 -47.41 -12.92
#